data_AF-A0A3D4NJF5-F1
#
_entry.id   AF-A0A3D4NJF5-F1
#
_cell.length_a   1.000
_cell.length_b   1.000
_cell.length_c   1.000
_cell.angle_alpha   90.00
_cell.angle_beta   90.00
_cell.angle_gamma   90.00
#
_symmetry.space_group_name_H-M   'P 1'
#
loop_
_entity.id
_entity.type
_entity.pdbx_description
1 polymer ?
#
loop_
_entity_poly.entity_id
_entity_poly.type
_entity_poly.pdbx_seq_one_letter_code
_entity_poly.pdbx_strand_id
1 'polypeptide(L)'
;MAKIIGIIVVFASVLGGYVLSHGKIAALIQPFEVMIIGGAALGAFLQANPGYMTMHVFKKSLGMFSSRFTHTFYLEVLGLIYEILNKSRREGMMAIEGDIEDAAASPIFAKYPAVLKDERMTAYICDYLRIMSSGNMAPHELEGLFDMELYSLKEDLDHPSHAVNGIADAMPGFGIVAAVLGIVVTMASLGDGDQKSIGLHVGAALVGTFFG
;
A
#
# COMPACT_ATOMS: atom_id res chain seq x y z
N MET A 1 1.43 -0.40 -15.03
CA MET A 1 0.42 -0.64 -16.08
C MET A 1 -0.40 -1.91 -15.86
N ALA A 2 0.22 -3.08 -15.58
CA ALA A 2 -0.54 -4.33 -15.37
C ALA A 2 -1.64 -4.25 -14.30
N LYS A 3 -1.41 -3.52 -13.19
CA LYS A 3 -2.41 -3.34 -12.11
C LYS A 3 -3.73 -2.73 -12.59
N ILE A 4 -3.67 -1.65 -13.37
CA ILE A 4 -4.86 -0.95 -13.89
C ILE A 4 -5.60 -1.83 -14.89
N ILE A 5 -4.85 -2.51 -15.77
CA ILE A 5 -5.42 -3.45 -16.73
C ILE A 5 -6.13 -4.59 -15.99
N GLY A 6 -5.53 -5.14 -14.94
CA GLY A 6 -6.14 -6.18 -14.11
C GLY A 6 -7.47 -5.73 -13.49
N ILE A 7 -7.51 -4.52 -12.91
CA ILE A 7 -8.74 -3.94 -12.36
C ILE A 7 -9.82 -3.84 -13.45
N ILE A 8 -9.48 -3.31 -14.63
CA ILE A 8 -10.42 -3.19 -15.75
C ILE A 8 -10.94 -4.56 -16.18
N VAL A 9 -10.06 -5.57 -16.29
CA VAL A 9 -10.44 -6.93 -16.69
C VAL A 9 -11.43 -7.54 -15.70
N VAL A 10 -11.22 -7.38 -14.39
CA VAL A 10 -12.15 -7.87 -13.35
C VAL A 10 -13.52 -7.21 -13.50
N PHE A 11 -13.57 -5.87 -13.51
CA PHE A 11 -14.85 -5.15 -13.62
C PHE A 11 -15.56 -5.42 -14.94
N ALA A 12 -14.84 -5.45 -16.07
CA ALA A 12 -15.41 -5.73 -17.37
C ALA A 12 -15.95 -7.16 -17.48
N SER A 13 -15.26 -8.15 -16.91
CA SER A 13 -15.72 -9.54 -16.93
C SER A 13 -16.96 -9.73 -16.07
N VAL A 14 -16.96 -9.18 -14.85
CA VAL A 14 -18.08 -9.30 -13.91
C VAL A 14 -19.31 -8.52 -14.38
N LEU A 15 -19.15 -7.22 -14.67
CA LEU A 15 -20.27 -6.37 -15.10
C LEU A 15 -20.70 -6.67 -16.53
N GLY A 16 -19.74 -6.91 -17.43
CA GLY A 16 -20.04 -7.29 -18.82
C GLY A 16 -20.79 -8.61 -18.89
N GLY A 17 -20.34 -9.62 -18.14
CA GLY A 17 -21.06 -10.90 -18.02
C GLY A 17 -22.46 -10.75 -17.45
N TYR A 18 -22.64 -9.90 -16.43
CA TYR A 18 -23.96 -9.61 -15.85
C TYR A 18 -24.92 -8.92 -16.82
N VAL A 19 -24.44 -7.96 -17.62
CA VAL A 19 -25.28 -7.29 -18.63
C VAL A 19 -25.62 -8.23 -19.79
N LEU A 20 -24.66 -9.03 -20.25
CA LEU A 20 -24.88 -10.02 -21.31
C LEU A 20 -25.83 -11.14 -20.88
N SER A 21 -25.93 -11.42 -19.58
CA SER A 21 -26.95 -12.32 -19.01
C SER A 21 -28.30 -11.64 -18.75
N HIS A 22 -28.52 -10.43 -19.29
CA HIS A 22 -29.74 -9.62 -19.17
C HIS A 22 -29.96 -9.01 -17.77
N GLY A 23 -28.92 -8.92 -16.96
CA GLY A 23 -28.91 -8.23 -15.67
C GLY A 23 -29.05 -6.71 -15.81
N LYS A 24 -29.69 -6.07 -14.82
CA LYS A 24 -29.85 -4.62 -14.76
C LYS A 24 -28.87 -4.05 -13.75
N ILE A 25 -27.86 -3.28 -14.20
CA ILE A 25 -26.82 -2.71 -13.31
C ILE A 25 -27.43 -1.95 -12.12
N ALA A 26 -28.55 -1.25 -12.33
CA ALA A 26 -29.25 -0.54 -11.26
C ALA A 26 -29.65 -1.44 -10.07
N ALA A 27 -29.86 -2.74 -10.29
CA ALA A 27 -30.18 -3.69 -9.22
C ALA A 27 -28.98 -3.97 -8.30
N LEU A 28 -27.75 -3.83 -8.82
CA LEU A 28 -26.52 -3.99 -8.05
C LEU A 28 -26.21 -2.75 -7.21
N ILE A 29 -26.83 -1.59 -7.45
CA ILE A 29 -26.54 -0.37 -6.70
C ILE A 29 -27.40 -0.38 -5.44
N GLN A 30 -26.87 -0.95 -4.35
CA GLN A 30 -27.50 -1.01 -3.04
C GLN A 30 -26.71 -0.16 -2.02
N PRO A 31 -27.08 1.11 -1.79
CA PRO A 31 -26.30 2.02 -0.95
C PRO A 31 -26.15 1.56 0.49
N PHE A 32 -27.19 0.92 1.05
CA PHE A 32 -27.17 0.43 2.43
C PHE A 32 -26.21 -0.75 2.61
N GLU A 33 -26.14 -1.66 1.63
CA GLU A 33 -25.18 -2.78 1.67
C GLU A 33 -23.74 -2.27 1.60
N VAL A 34 -23.47 -1.29 0.73
CA VAL A 34 -22.15 -0.64 0.65
C VAL A 34 -21.79 0.05 1.97
N MET A 35 -22.76 0.65 2.66
CA MET A 35 -22.55 1.26 3.97
C MET A 35 -22.28 0.21 5.06
N ILE A 36 -23.00 -0.91 5.07
CA ILE A 36 -22.78 -1.99 6.05
C ILE A 36 -21.39 -2.60 5.85
N ILE A 37 -21.06 -3.02 4.62
CA ILE A 37 -19.80 -3.69 4.30
C ILE A 37 -18.63 -2.71 4.44
N GLY A 38 -18.73 -1.54 3.81
CA GLY A 38 -17.67 -0.52 3.85
C GLY A 38 -17.48 0.08 5.24
N GLY A 39 -18.57 0.30 5.99
CA GLY A 39 -18.54 0.76 7.37
C GLY A 39 -17.94 -0.28 8.32
N ALA A 40 -18.30 -1.55 8.17
CA ALA A 40 -17.71 -2.64 8.94
C ALA A 40 -16.22 -2.83 8.61
N ALA A 41 -15.85 -2.78 7.33
CA ALA A 41 -14.45 -2.86 6.89
C ALA A 41 -13.60 -1.69 7.44
N LEU A 42 -14.11 -0.46 7.36
CA LEU A 42 -13.43 0.71 7.94
C LEU A 42 -13.33 0.61 9.46
N GLY A 43 -14.41 0.20 10.13
CA GLY A 43 -14.44 0.01 11.58
C GLY A 43 -13.44 -1.05 12.04
N ALA A 44 -13.40 -2.20 11.37
CA ALA A 44 -12.44 -3.27 11.63
C ALA A 44 -11.00 -2.82 11.36
N PHE A 45 -10.78 -2.04 10.30
CA PHE A 45 -9.45 -1.49 9.98
C PHE A 45 -8.95 -0.53 11.06
N LEU A 46 -9.82 0.35 11.56
CA LEU A 46 -9.52 1.27 12.66
C LEU A 46 -9.30 0.55 13.99
N GLN A 47 -10.02 -0.56 14.23
CA GLN A 47 -9.86 -1.36 15.43
C GLN A 47 -8.56 -2.17 15.43
N ALA A 48 -8.14 -2.67 14.27
CA ALA A 48 -6.96 -3.54 14.14
C ALA A 48 -5.63 -2.77 14.05
N ASN A 49 -5.66 -1.48 13.69
CA ASN A 49 -4.44 -0.71 13.36
C ASN A 49 -4.33 0.58 14.18
N PRO A 50 -3.11 0.99 14.57
CA PRO A 50 -2.88 2.31 15.17
C PRO A 50 -3.25 3.45 14.21
N GLY A 51 -3.70 4.59 14.76
CA GLY A 51 -4.17 5.72 13.94
C GLY A 51 -3.14 6.30 12.95
N TYR A 52 -1.84 6.26 13.28
CA TYR A 52 -0.80 6.70 12.34
C TYR A 52 -0.72 5.80 11.11
N MET A 53 -0.93 4.48 11.27
CA MET A 53 -0.88 3.50 10.19
C MET A 53 -2.06 3.68 9.25
N THR A 54 -3.26 3.91 9.80
CA THR A 54 -4.46 4.24 9.02
C THR A 54 -4.20 5.44 8.11
N MET A 55 -3.69 6.54 8.67
CA MET A 55 -3.38 7.74 7.88
C MET A 55 -2.29 7.49 6.83
N HIS A 56 -1.30 6.66 7.16
CA HIS A 56 -0.26 6.26 6.22
C HIS A 56 -0.84 5.51 5.01
N VAL A 57 -1.69 4.51 5.25
CA VAL A 57 -2.37 3.74 4.19
C VAL A 57 -3.20 4.64 3.29
N PHE A 58 -4.04 5.51 3.86
CA PHE A 58 -4.86 6.43 3.05
C PHE A 58 -4.00 7.36 2.19
N LYS A 59 -2.97 8.00 2.75
CA LYS A 59 -2.08 8.89 1.99
C LYS A 59 -1.31 8.16 0.89
N LYS A 60 -0.84 6.94 1.15
CA LYS A 60 -0.02 6.17 0.19
C LYS A 60 -0.83 5.39 -0.82
N SER A 61 -2.12 5.12 -0.57
CA SER A 61 -3.01 4.38 -1.48
C SER A 61 -3.05 4.96 -2.90
N LEU A 62 -3.12 6.29 -3.02
CA LEU A 62 -3.11 7.00 -4.31
C LEU A 62 -1.78 6.84 -5.06
N GLY A 63 -0.68 6.62 -4.33
CA GLY A 63 0.66 6.41 -4.89
C GLY A 63 0.92 5.00 -5.40
N MET A 64 0.03 4.03 -5.12
CA MET A 64 0.22 2.60 -5.45
C MET A 64 0.36 2.33 -6.97
N PHE A 65 -0.17 3.23 -7.79
CA PHE A 65 -0.12 3.13 -9.25
C PHE A 65 1.18 3.64 -9.87
N SER A 66 2.00 4.35 -9.09
CA SER A 66 3.32 4.83 -9.52
C SER A 66 4.43 3.93 -8.95
N SER A 67 5.51 3.77 -9.71
CA SER A 67 6.75 3.16 -9.21
C SER A 67 7.88 4.13 -9.45
N ARG A 68 8.60 4.47 -8.39
CA ARG A 68 9.86 5.22 -8.47
C ARG A 68 11.04 4.33 -8.91
N PHE A 69 10.91 3.02 -8.74
CA PHE A 69 11.94 2.05 -9.07
C PHE A 69 11.96 1.83 -10.57
N THR A 70 12.91 2.50 -11.22
CA THR A 70 13.18 2.42 -12.66
C THR A 70 14.63 2.01 -12.86
N HIS A 71 14.97 1.49 -14.04
CA HIS A 71 16.35 1.18 -14.38
C HIS A 71 17.29 2.39 -14.17
N THR A 72 16.83 3.59 -14.56
CA THR A 72 17.55 4.85 -14.33
C THR A 72 17.78 5.13 -12.86
N PHE A 73 16.78 4.93 -11.99
CA PHE A 73 16.94 5.11 -10.55
C PHE A 73 18.03 4.20 -9.97
N TYR A 74 18.08 2.92 -10.38
CA TYR A 74 19.12 2.00 -9.94
C TYR A 74 20.51 2.44 -10.41
N LEU A 75 20.64 2.94 -11.65
CA LEU A 75 21.90 3.49 -12.14
C LEU A 75 22.32 4.76 -11.40
N GLU A 76 21.37 5.63 -11.03
CA GLU A 76 21.67 6.81 -10.20
C GLU A 76 22.18 6.42 -8.82
N VAL A 77 21.55 5.44 -8.15
CA VAL A 77 22.02 4.93 -6.84
C VAL A 77 23.42 4.33 -6.95
N LEU A 78 23.66 3.46 -7.93
CA LEU A 78 24.98 2.85 -8.13
C LEU A 78 26.04 3.89 -8.51
N GLY A 79 25.67 4.87 -9.34
CA GLY A 79 26.53 5.97 -9.74
C GLY A 79 26.95 6.84 -8.55
N LEU A 80 25.99 7.21 -7.70
CA LEU A 80 26.24 7.97 -6.47
C LEU A 80 27.22 7.24 -5.55
N ILE A 81 26.95 5.96 -5.26
CA ILE A 81 27.81 5.13 -4.40
C ILE A 81 29.21 5.02 -5.01
N TYR A 82 29.31 4.79 -6.32
CA TYR A 82 30.60 4.71 -7.01
C TYR A 82 31.39 6.03 -6.92
N GLU A 83 30.77 7.17 -7.18
CA GLU A 83 31.45 8.48 -7.11
C GLU A 83 31.96 8.78 -5.70
N ILE A 84 31.14 8.53 -4.67
CA ILE A 84 31.53 8.75 -3.27
C ILE A 84 32.70 7.84 -2.88
N LEU A 85 32.59 6.53 -3.14
CA LEU A 85 33.63 5.57 -2.78
C LEU A 85 34.92 5.82 -3.56
N ASN A 86 34.83 6.25 -4.82
CA ASN A 86 36.00 6.60 -5.63
C ASN A 86 36.68 7.87 -5.10
N LYS A 87 35.92 8.88 -4.66
CA LYS A 87 36.47 10.06 -3.99
C LYS A 87 37.17 9.67 -2.68
N SER A 88 36.51 8.88 -1.83
CA SER A 88 37.10 8.36 -0.59
C SER A 88 38.40 7.59 -0.85
N ARG A 89 38.45 6.75 -1.89
CA ARG A 89 39.68 6.02 -2.27
C ARG A 89 40.81 6.94 -2.74
N ARG A 90 40.49 8.01 -3.47
CA ARG A 90 41.49 8.92 -4.08
C ARG A 90 42.01 9.98 -3.11
N GLU A 91 41.11 10.54 -2.30
CA GLU A 91 41.37 11.72 -1.47
C GLU A 91 41.35 11.38 0.03
N GLY A 92 41.00 10.15 0.39
CA GLY A 92 40.86 9.68 1.77
C GLY A 92 39.44 9.80 2.30
N MET A 93 39.16 9.08 3.39
CA MET A 93 37.81 8.99 3.96
C MET A 93 37.31 10.31 4.55
N MET A 94 38.20 11.18 5.03
CA MET A 94 37.83 12.52 5.52
C MET A 94 37.32 13.44 4.39
N ALA A 95 37.70 13.18 3.13
CA ALA A 95 37.32 14.04 2.00
C ALA A 95 35.83 13.96 1.65
N ILE A 96 35.12 12.94 2.14
CA ILE A 96 33.69 12.74 1.91
C ILE A 96 32.81 13.23 3.07
N GLU A 97 33.38 13.63 4.22
CA GLU A 97 32.60 14.08 5.39
C GLU A 97 31.71 15.28 5.05
N GLY A 98 32.24 16.26 4.32
CA GLY A 98 31.44 17.41 3.88
C GLY A 98 30.31 17.05 2.93
N ASP A 99 30.43 15.95 2.17
CA ASP A 99 29.38 15.49 1.26
C ASP A 99 28.27 14.72 2.00
N ILE A 100 28.60 14.00 3.07
CA ILE A 100 27.64 13.17 3.84
C ILE A 100 26.95 13.94 4.97
N GLU A 101 27.59 14.98 5.52
CA GLU A 101 26.99 15.86 6.54
C GLU A 101 25.88 16.73 5.96
N ASP A 102 26.08 17.27 4.75
CA ASP A 102 25.07 18.03 4.02
C ASP A 102 24.95 17.51 2.57
N ALA A 103 24.19 16.43 2.43
CA ALA A 103 23.91 15.82 1.12
C ALA A 103 23.21 16.82 0.17
N ALA A 104 22.41 17.76 0.68
CA ALA A 104 21.70 18.72 -0.16
C ALA A 104 22.65 19.78 -0.76
N ALA A 105 23.70 20.16 -0.04
CA ALA A 105 24.75 21.06 -0.52
C ALA A 105 25.86 20.34 -1.30
N SER A 106 25.94 19.01 -1.24
CA SER A 106 27.01 18.24 -1.89
C SER A 106 26.92 18.31 -3.42
N PRO A 107 28.03 18.67 -4.11
CA PRO A 107 28.12 18.61 -5.57
C PRO A 107 27.95 17.19 -6.14
N ILE A 108 28.25 16.15 -5.36
CA ILE A 108 28.10 14.76 -5.78
C ILE A 108 26.62 14.39 -5.79
N PHE A 109 25.93 14.59 -4.66
CA PHE A 109 24.50 14.29 -4.55
C PHE A 109 23.66 15.13 -5.51
N ALA A 110 24.05 16.38 -5.80
CA ALA A 110 23.37 17.25 -6.78
C ALA A 110 23.27 16.63 -8.19
N LYS A 111 24.18 15.72 -8.56
CA LYS A 111 24.11 14.97 -9.84
C LYS A 111 23.03 13.88 -9.86
N TYR A 112 22.56 13.46 -8.68
CA TYR A 112 21.63 12.33 -8.49
C TYR A 112 20.34 12.78 -7.79
N PRO A 113 19.55 13.68 -8.43
CA PRO A 113 18.38 14.28 -7.81
C PRO A 113 17.27 13.28 -7.47
N ALA A 114 17.22 12.10 -8.11
CA ALA A 114 16.23 11.09 -7.76
C ALA A 114 16.53 10.45 -6.39
N VAL A 115 17.80 10.32 -6.03
CA VAL A 115 18.23 9.81 -4.72
C VAL A 115 18.03 10.88 -3.65
N LEU A 116 18.42 12.14 -3.92
CA LEU A 116 18.21 13.27 -3.00
C LEU A 116 16.75 13.51 -2.60
N LYS A 117 15.81 13.25 -3.52
CA LYS A 117 14.37 13.35 -3.23
C LYS A 117 13.87 12.26 -2.27
N ASP A 118 14.63 11.19 -2.10
CA ASP A 118 14.35 10.13 -1.15
C ASP A 118 15.17 10.36 0.13
N GLU A 119 14.57 11.08 1.07
CA GLU A 119 15.17 11.40 2.37
C GLU A 119 15.63 10.15 3.11
N ARG A 120 14.86 9.05 3.05
CA ARG A 120 15.18 7.81 3.77
C ARG A 120 16.37 7.08 3.14
N MET A 121 16.44 7.03 1.81
CA MET A 121 17.60 6.46 1.10
C MET A 121 18.85 7.31 1.31
N THR A 122 18.71 8.64 1.26
CA THR A 122 19.83 9.56 1.47
C THR A 122 20.38 9.45 2.90
N ALA A 123 19.50 9.43 3.91
CA ALA A 123 19.89 9.22 5.30
C ALA A 123 20.62 7.89 5.48
N TYR A 124 20.09 6.79 4.94
CA TYR A 124 20.75 5.48 4.99
C TYR A 124 22.16 5.52 4.38
N ILE A 125 22.33 6.10 3.20
CA ILE A 125 23.66 6.20 2.57
C ILE A 125 24.61 7.05 3.44
N CYS A 126 24.18 8.22 3.88
CA CYS A 126 25.02 9.14 4.65
C CYS A 126 25.39 8.60 6.04
N ASP A 127 24.43 8.02 6.77
CA ASP A 127 24.64 7.56 8.14
C ASP A 127 25.65 6.41 8.20
N TYR A 128 25.57 5.45 7.28
CA TYR A 128 26.54 4.36 7.23
C TYR A 128 27.91 4.80 6.72
N LEU A 129 27.97 5.73 5.76
CA LEU A 129 29.25 6.33 5.35
C LEU A 129 29.89 7.12 6.50
N ARG A 130 29.10 7.75 7.36
CA ARG A 130 29.57 8.44 8.58
C ARG A 130 30.12 7.45 9.60
N ILE A 131 29.47 6.30 9.78
CA ILE A 131 30.01 5.22 10.62
C ILE A 131 31.34 4.71 10.05
N MET A 132 31.42 4.51 8.72
CA MET A 132 32.65 4.11 8.04
C MET A 132 33.78 5.14 8.19
N SER A 133 33.46 6.45 8.14
CA SER A 133 34.46 7.51 8.31
C SER A 133 35.03 7.59 9.72
N SER A 134 34.21 7.27 10.73
CA SER A 134 34.63 7.23 12.13
C SER A 134 35.62 6.11 12.47
N GLY A 135 35.72 5.07 11.62
CA GLY A 135 36.75 4.02 11.70
C GLY A 135 36.65 3.07 12.90
N ASN A 136 35.55 3.10 13.67
CA ASN A 136 35.45 2.43 14.97
C ASN A 136 34.82 1.02 14.95
N MET A 137 34.49 0.46 13.78
CA MET A 137 33.80 -0.84 13.67
C MET A 137 34.49 -1.79 12.70
N ALA A 138 34.46 -3.08 13.03
CA ALA A 138 34.96 -4.10 12.13
C ALA A 138 33.97 -4.32 10.96
N PRO A 139 34.45 -4.71 9.74
CA PRO A 139 33.58 -4.85 8.57
C PRO A 139 32.37 -5.76 8.76
N HIS A 140 32.50 -6.86 9.52
CA HIS A 140 31.41 -7.80 9.78
C HIS A 140 30.36 -7.25 10.75
N GLU A 141 30.75 -6.34 11.66
CA GLU A 141 29.80 -5.64 12.54
C GLU A 141 28.98 -4.63 11.74
N LEU A 142 29.62 -3.94 10.81
CA LEU A 142 28.96 -3.00 9.91
C LEU A 142 27.98 -3.71 8.96
N GLU A 143 28.38 -4.86 8.39
CA GLU A 143 27.49 -5.73 7.60
C GLU A 143 26.25 -6.14 8.41
N GLY A 144 26.44 -6.60 9.66
CA GLY A 144 25.33 -6.93 10.55
C GLY A 144 24.39 -5.76 10.81
N LEU A 145 24.92 -4.54 10.93
CA LEU A 145 24.11 -3.32 11.07
C LEU A 145 23.31 -3.03 9.81
N PHE A 146 23.92 -3.13 8.62
CA PHE A 146 23.21 -2.93 7.34
C PHE A 146 22.02 -3.90 7.23
N ASP A 147 22.25 -5.19 7.48
CA ASP A 147 21.20 -6.21 7.38
C ASP A 147 20.07 -5.99 8.40
N MET A 148 20.42 -5.61 9.63
CA MET A 148 19.43 -5.34 10.68
C MET A 148 18.52 -4.17 10.31
N GLU A 149 19.08 -3.07 9.82
CA GLU A 149 18.28 -1.91 9.42
C GLU A 149 17.44 -2.22 8.17
N LEU A 150 17.99 -2.91 7.17
CA LEU A 150 17.22 -3.33 5.99
C LEU A 150 16.06 -4.24 6.36
N TYR A 151 16.25 -5.15 7.33
CA TYR A 151 15.19 -6.01 7.83
C TYR A 151 14.09 -5.20 8.51
N SER A 152 14.45 -4.34 9.47
CA SER A 152 13.49 -3.49 10.19
C SER A 152 12.74 -2.56 9.22
N LEU A 153 13.45 -1.97 8.27
CA LEU A 153 12.90 -1.12 7.21
C LEU A 153 11.87 -1.86 6.37
N LYS A 154 12.19 -3.10 5.98
CA LYS A 154 11.29 -3.93 5.19
C LYS A 154 10.01 -4.24 5.98
N GLU A 155 10.15 -4.65 7.23
CA GLU A 155 9.01 -4.94 8.10
C GLU A 155 8.08 -3.72 8.23
N ASP A 156 8.64 -2.53 8.48
CA ASP A 156 7.90 -1.27 8.51
C ASP A 156 7.16 -0.96 7.20
N LEU A 157 7.80 -1.22 6.06
CA LEU A 157 7.24 -0.93 4.74
C LEU A 157 6.17 -1.94 4.31
N ASP A 158 6.27 -3.18 4.78
CA ASP A 158 5.31 -4.25 4.48
C ASP A 158 4.06 -4.16 5.36
N HIS A 159 4.17 -3.64 6.59
CA HIS A 159 3.06 -3.48 7.54
C HIS A 159 1.77 -2.87 6.95
N PRO A 160 1.81 -1.72 6.23
CA PRO A 160 0.62 -1.13 5.60
C PRO A 160 -0.07 -2.08 4.62
N SER A 161 0.69 -2.89 3.89
CA SER A 161 0.13 -3.85 2.92
C SER A 161 -0.56 -5.01 3.62
N HIS A 162 0.03 -5.52 4.71
CA HIS A 162 -0.57 -6.55 5.55
C HIS A 162 -1.88 -6.07 6.19
N ALA A 163 -1.91 -4.82 6.67
CA ALA A 163 -3.11 -4.24 7.26
C ALA A 163 -4.28 -4.18 6.26
N VAL A 164 -4.00 -3.81 5.00
CA VAL A 164 -5.02 -3.78 3.94
C VAL A 164 -5.45 -5.19 3.53
N ASN A 165 -4.50 -6.12 3.39
CA ASN A 165 -4.81 -7.51 3.04
C ASN A 165 -5.68 -8.19 4.09
N GLY A 166 -5.44 -7.94 5.39
CA GLY A 166 -6.29 -8.49 6.45
C GLY A 166 -7.75 -8.06 6.35
N ILE A 167 -8.02 -6.83 5.88
CA ILE A 167 -9.38 -6.38 5.59
C ILE A 167 -9.92 -7.00 4.31
N ALA A 168 -9.10 -7.09 3.25
CA ALA A 168 -9.49 -7.74 2.00
C ALA A 168 -9.94 -9.20 2.22
N ASP A 169 -9.21 -9.95 3.07
CA ASP A 169 -9.56 -11.33 3.43
C ASP A 169 -10.86 -11.42 4.26
N ALA A 170 -11.21 -10.35 4.99
CA ALA A 170 -12.43 -10.27 5.78
C ALA A 170 -13.66 -9.81 4.99
N MET A 171 -13.48 -9.23 3.79
CA MET A 171 -14.57 -8.69 2.95
C MET A 171 -15.69 -9.71 2.67
N PRO A 172 -15.41 -10.99 2.33
CA PRO A 172 -16.47 -11.98 2.13
C PRO A 172 -17.29 -12.24 3.42
N GLY A 173 -16.63 -12.15 4.58
CA GLY A 173 -17.30 -12.27 5.89
C GLY A 173 -18.27 -11.13 6.13
N PHE A 174 -17.89 -9.89 5.80
CA PHE A 174 -18.79 -8.73 5.88
C PHE A 174 -19.95 -8.82 4.88
N GLY A 175 -19.73 -9.38 3.68
CA GLY A 175 -20.78 -9.68 2.71
C GLY A 175 -21.84 -10.66 3.26
N ILE A 176 -21.41 -11.70 3.98
CA ILE A 176 -22.32 -12.63 4.66
C ILE A 176 -23.14 -11.90 5.74
N VAL A 177 -22.53 -11.04 6.54
CA VAL A 177 -23.24 -10.26 7.57
C VAL A 177 -24.31 -9.37 6.93
N ALA A 178 -23.96 -8.65 5.85
CA ALA A 178 -24.88 -7.85 5.05
C ALA A 178 -26.09 -8.68 4.58
N ALA A 179 -25.85 -9.83 3.96
CA ALA A 179 -26.91 -10.71 3.49
C ALA A 179 -27.81 -11.24 4.60
N VAL A 180 -27.24 -11.61 5.75
CA VAL A 180 -28.03 -12.06 6.91
C VAL A 180 -28.95 -10.93 7.40
N LEU A 181 -28.45 -9.70 7.49
CA LEU A 181 -29.27 -8.54 7.86
C LEU A 181 -30.40 -8.30 6.85
N GLY A 182 -30.13 -8.40 5.55
CA GLY A 182 -31.15 -8.29 4.51
C GLY A 182 -32.22 -9.39 4.57
N ILE A 183 -31.82 -10.63 4.91
CA ILE A 183 -32.77 -11.74 5.14
C ILE A 183 -33.63 -11.47 6.37
N VAL A 184 -33.08 -10.98 7.48
CA VAL A 184 -33.85 -10.63 8.68
C VAL A 184 -34.93 -9.60 8.37
N VAL A 185 -34.61 -8.57 7.60
CA VAL A 185 -35.59 -7.55 7.14
C VAL A 185 -36.66 -8.18 6.25
N THR A 186 -36.26 -9.07 5.34
CA THR A 186 -37.19 -9.79 4.47
C THR A 186 -38.18 -10.63 5.29
N MET A 187 -37.67 -11.39 6.28
CA MET A 187 -38.50 -12.25 7.13
C MET A 187 -39.45 -11.45 8.01
N ALA A 188 -39.05 -10.25 8.46
CA ALA A 188 -39.93 -9.36 9.22
C ALA A 188 -41.12 -8.85 8.39
N SER A 189 -40.99 -8.81 7.06
CA SER A 189 -42.05 -8.38 6.13
C SER A 189 -42.86 -9.55 5.57
N LEU A 190 -42.56 -10.78 6.00
CA LEU A 190 -43.18 -11.99 5.48
C LEU A 190 -44.60 -12.14 6.06
N GLY A 191 -45.61 -12.05 5.20
CA GLY A 191 -47.03 -12.19 5.56
C GLY A 191 -47.85 -10.94 5.31
N ASP A 192 -47.28 -9.76 5.59
CA ASP A 192 -47.95 -8.45 5.42
C ASP A 192 -47.43 -7.64 4.21
N GLY A 193 -46.24 -7.99 3.70
CA GLY A 193 -45.60 -7.31 2.58
C GLY A 193 -46.06 -7.76 1.19
N ASP A 194 -46.08 -6.84 0.23
CA ASP A 194 -46.28 -7.16 -1.19
C ASP A 194 -45.15 -8.06 -1.71
N GLN A 195 -45.47 -9.02 -2.58
CA GLN A 195 -44.49 -9.96 -3.15
C GLN A 195 -43.33 -9.23 -3.84
N LYS A 196 -43.61 -8.07 -4.43
CA LYS A 196 -42.61 -7.22 -5.09
C LYS A 196 -41.60 -6.62 -4.10
N SER A 197 -42.02 -6.17 -2.91
CA SER A 197 -41.11 -5.60 -1.92
C SER A 197 -40.25 -6.69 -1.29
N ILE A 198 -40.82 -7.87 -1.03
CA ILE A 198 -40.08 -9.04 -0.53
C ILE A 198 -38.99 -9.44 -1.52
N GLY A 199 -39.30 -9.52 -2.82
CA GLY A 199 -38.32 -9.82 -3.87
C GLY A 199 -37.19 -8.80 -3.96
N LEU A 200 -37.46 -7.52 -3.72
CA LEU A 200 -36.44 -6.47 -3.66
C LEU A 200 -35.50 -6.64 -2.47
N HIS A 201 -36.03 -6.97 -1.29
CA HIS A 201 -35.20 -7.18 -0.09
C HIS A 201 -34.31 -8.43 -0.21
N VAL A 202 -34.84 -9.53 -0.76
CA VAL A 202 -34.03 -10.72 -1.06
C VAL A 202 -32.94 -10.40 -2.08
N GLY A 203 -33.29 -9.66 -3.14
CA GLY A 203 -32.31 -9.22 -4.14
C GLY A 203 -31.20 -8.36 -3.55
N ALA A 204 -31.55 -7.40 -2.68
CA ALA A 204 -30.57 -6.56 -1.98
C ALA A 204 -29.63 -7.40 -1.11
N ALA A 205 -30.15 -8.37 -0.35
CA ALA A 205 -29.36 -9.26 0.49
C ALA A 205 -28.33 -10.08 -0.33
N LEU A 206 -28.74 -10.62 -1.49
CA LEU A 206 -27.84 -11.36 -2.38
C LEU A 206 -26.76 -10.47 -2.99
N VAL A 207 -27.09 -9.21 -3.30
CA VAL A 207 -26.12 -8.21 -3.76
C VAL A 207 -25.11 -7.88 -2.66
N GLY A 208 -25.53 -7.88 -1.38
CA GLY A 208 -24.63 -7.74 -0.23
C GLY A 208 -23.52 -8.79 -0.22
N THR A 209 -23.86 -10.08 -0.34
CA THR A 209 -22.84 -11.15 -0.43
C THR A 209 -21.95 -11.00 -1.65
N PHE A 210 -22.50 -10.55 -2.79
CA PHE A 210 -21.74 -10.37 -4.02
C PHE A 210 -20.71 -9.22 -3.94
N PHE A 211 -21.00 -8.17 -3.17
CA PHE A 211 -20.09 -7.04 -2.99
C PHE A 211 -18.94 -7.32 -2.02
N GLY A 212 -19.17 -8.15 -1.00
CA GLY A 212 -18.14 -8.60 -0.08
C GLY A 212 -17.20 -9.61 -0.73
#